data_AF-A0A914SGT8-F1
#
_entry.id   AF-A0A914SGT8-F1
#
_cell.length_a   1.000
_cell.length_b   1.000
_cell.length_c   1.000
_cell.angle_alpha   90.00
_cell.angle_beta   90.00
_cell.angle_gamma   90.00
#
_symmetry.space_group_name_H-M   'P 1'
#
loop_
_entity.id
_entity.type
_entity.pdbx_description
1 polymer ?
#
loop_
_entity_poly.entity_id
_entity_poly.type
_entity_poly.pdbx_seq_one_letter_code
_entity_poly.pdbx_strand_id
1 'polypeptide(L)'
;MGIIGDTKVAVSIQSLPFKPERGRQNRGDVVVELTYMPCASRANMDIQINRNRVRNEEALQTLFRSAGVIDTRFLLIEQYEAALQLIIRVQVINDAGGVLDASLPTAVVALANYKVPKHKYEDGVFKKISTNAEWPDKLRIF
;
A
#
# COMPACT_ATOMS: atom_id res chain seq x y z
N MET A 1 -4.54 2.32 12.95
CA MET A 1 -4.21 1.10 13.70
C MET A 1 -5.48 0.26 13.78
N GLY A 2 -5.37 -1.03 13.52
CA GLY A 2 -6.46 -2.01 13.55
C GLY A 2 -6.33 -2.95 14.73
N ILE A 3 -7.47 -3.29 15.32
CA ILE A 3 -7.55 -4.21 16.45
C ILE A 3 -8.70 -5.18 16.18
N ILE A 4 -8.40 -6.49 16.20
CA ILE A 4 -9.41 -7.55 16.21
C ILE A 4 -9.04 -8.53 17.31
N GLY A 5 -9.89 -8.63 18.34
CA GLY A 5 -9.53 -9.33 19.57
C GLY A 5 -8.22 -8.77 20.14
N ASP A 6 -7.24 -9.64 20.37
CA ASP A 6 -5.90 -9.26 20.81
C ASP A 6 -4.93 -8.96 19.66
N THR A 7 -5.29 -9.24 18.41
CA THR A 7 -4.43 -8.99 17.25
C THR A 7 -4.40 -7.51 16.92
N LYS A 8 -3.18 -6.96 16.80
CA LYS A 8 -2.93 -5.53 16.58
C LYS A 8 -2.08 -5.34 15.35
N VAL A 9 -2.55 -4.50 14.44
CA VAL A 9 -1.84 -4.13 13.21
C VAL A 9 -1.77 -2.62 13.04
N ALA A 10 -0.63 -2.11 12.58
CA ALA A 10 -0.50 -0.75 12.09
C ALA A 10 -0.39 -0.78 10.57
N VAL A 11 -1.07 0.14 9.89
CA VAL A 11 -0.94 0.30 8.45
C VAL A 11 -0.46 1.71 8.15
N SER A 12 0.52 1.80 7.27
CA SER A 12 1.01 3.07 6.73
C SER A 12 0.99 3.01 5.21
N ILE A 13 0.68 4.15 4.59
CA ILE A 13 0.61 4.30 3.14
C ILE A 13 1.70 5.27 2.72
N GLN A 14 2.51 4.88 1.76
CA GLN A 14 3.55 5.71 1.15
C GLN A 14 3.36 5.73 -0.36
N SER A 15 3.58 6.88 -1.00
CA SER A 15 3.63 6.99 -2.45
C SER A 15 5.04 7.33 -2.90
N LEU A 16 5.57 6.62 -3.88
CA LEU A 16 6.87 6.91 -4.48
C LEU A 16 6.71 7.13 -6.00
N PRO A 17 7.36 8.16 -6.56
CA PRO A 17 7.45 8.30 -8.00
C PRO A 17 8.32 7.17 -8.57
N PHE A 18 7.87 6.58 -9.68
CA PHE A 18 8.63 5.59 -10.42
C PHE A 18 8.36 5.70 -11.92
N LYS A 19 9.23 5.08 -12.72
CA LYS A 19 9.06 4.98 -14.17
C LYS A 19 8.30 3.68 -14.50
N PRO A 20 7.14 3.74 -15.18
CA PRO A 20 6.41 2.55 -15.58
C PRO A 20 7.24 1.63 -16.48
N GLU A 21 7.16 0.33 -16.24
CA GLU A 21 7.76 -0.67 -17.14
C GLU A 21 7.05 -0.69 -18.50
N ARG A 22 7.76 -1.14 -19.54
CA ARG A 22 7.27 -1.15 -20.93
C ARG A 22 5.93 -1.90 -21.15
N GLY A 23 5.51 -2.77 -20.24
CA GLY A 23 4.21 -3.47 -20.30
C GLY A 23 3.08 -2.87 -19.46
N ARG A 24 3.35 -1.87 -18.60
CA ARG A 24 2.38 -1.28 -17.66
C ARG A 24 2.35 0.26 -17.74
N GLN A 25 2.43 0.78 -18.96
CA GLN A 25 2.76 2.19 -19.22
C GLN A 25 1.64 3.19 -18.90
N ASN A 26 0.41 2.72 -18.65
CA ASN A 26 -0.78 3.56 -18.48
C ASN A 26 -1.40 3.47 -17.07
N ARG A 27 -0.69 2.90 -16.09
CA ARG A 27 -1.19 2.72 -14.74
C ARG A 27 -0.02 2.85 -13.75
N GLY A 28 -0.30 3.41 -12.57
CA GLY A 28 0.59 3.25 -11.42
C GLY A 28 0.56 1.84 -10.87
N ASP A 29 1.31 1.63 -9.80
CA ASP A 29 1.47 0.31 -9.19
C ASP A 29 1.08 0.33 -7.71
N VAL A 30 0.69 -0.84 -7.20
CA VAL A 30 0.33 -1.02 -5.79
C VAL A 30 1.11 -2.21 -5.26
N VAL A 31 1.93 -1.94 -4.25
CA VAL A 31 2.72 -2.94 -3.53
C VAL A 31 2.20 -3.03 -2.11
N VAL A 32 2.06 -4.25 -1.61
CA VAL A 32 1.72 -4.51 -0.21
C VAL A 32 2.90 -5.19 0.43
N GLU A 33 3.34 -4.65 1.56
CA GLU A 33 4.43 -5.21 2.37
C GLU A 33 3.86 -5.61 3.73
N LEU A 34 4.05 -6.87 4.12
CA LEU A 34 3.61 -7.39 5.42
C LEU A 34 4.82 -7.70 6.30
N THR A 35 5.01 -6.88 7.33
CA THR A 35 6.11 -7.03 8.29
C THR A 35 5.58 -7.49 9.64
N TYR A 36 6.13 -8.58 10.16
CA TYR A 36 5.89 -9.01 11.52
C TYR A 36 6.95 -8.40 12.43
N MET A 37 6.52 -7.54 13.36
CA MET A 37 7.46 -6.92 14.30
C MET A 37 8.01 -7.98 15.25
N PRO A 38 9.27 -7.86 15.72
CA PRO A 38 9.83 -8.82 16.69
C PRO A 38 9.01 -8.93 17.98
N CYS A 39 8.29 -7.86 18.35
CA CYS A 39 7.39 -7.84 19.50
C CYS A 39 6.03 -8.52 19.27
N ALA A 40 5.67 -8.89 18.03
CA ALA A 40 4.33 -9.39 17.72
C ALA A 40 4.06 -10.82 18.15
N SER A 41 5.09 -11.64 18.30
CA SER A 41 5.01 -12.95 18.94
C SER A 41 6.41 -13.41 19.31
N ARG A 42 6.55 -14.14 20.42
CA ARG A 42 7.82 -14.78 20.82
C ARG A 42 8.33 -15.78 19.77
N ALA A 43 7.43 -16.31 18.93
CA ALA A 43 7.76 -17.26 17.88
C ALA A 43 8.12 -16.59 16.53
N ASN A 44 8.12 -15.26 16.41
CA ASN A 44 8.36 -14.57 15.12
C ASN A 44 9.74 -14.79 14.49
N MET A 45 10.69 -15.36 15.24
CA MET A 45 12.00 -15.78 14.69
C MET A 45 11.97 -17.20 14.10
N ASP A 46 10.84 -17.90 14.17
CA ASP A 46 10.69 -19.29 13.74
C ASP A 46 10.33 -19.40 12.24
N ILE A 47 10.93 -20.37 11.55
CA ILE A 47 10.84 -20.56 10.10
C ILE A 47 9.39 -20.88 9.66
N GLN A 48 8.57 -21.48 10.52
CA GLN A 48 7.15 -21.74 10.20
C GLN A 48 6.31 -20.46 10.09
N ILE A 49 6.59 -19.43 10.89
CA ILE A 49 5.89 -18.15 10.78
C ILE A 49 6.19 -17.48 9.42
N ASN A 50 7.37 -17.73 8.85
CA ASN A 50 7.69 -17.22 7.51
C ASN A 50 6.74 -17.75 6.42
N ARG A 51 6.24 -18.99 6.50
CA ARG A 51 5.28 -19.50 5.50
C ARG A 51 3.91 -18.83 5.60
N ASN A 52 3.40 -18.65 6.83
CA ASN A 52 2.13 -17.95 7.03
C ASN A 52 2.26 -16.46 6.68
N ARG A 53 3.40 -15.83 6.98
CA ARG A 53 3.70 -14.46 6.57
C ARG A 53 3.65 -14.31 5.05
N VAL A 54 4.38 -15.14 4.31
CA VAL A 54 4.40 -15.10 2.84
C VAL A 54 2.99 -15.30 2.28
N ARG A 55 2.24 -16.29 2.79
CA ARG A 55 0.86 -16.52 2.35
C ARG A 55 -0.05 -15.32 2.61
N ASN A 56 0.05 -14.69 3.78
CA ASN A 56 -0.77 -13.54 4.13
C ASN A 56 -0.39 -12.30 3.29
N GLU A 57 0.89 -12.11 3.03
CA GLU A 57 1.40 -11.04 2.17
C GLU A 57 0.91 -11.19 0.72
N GLU A 58 1.04 -12.38 0.15
CA GLU A 58 0.54 -12.71 -1.20
C GLU A 58 -0.98 -12.55 -1.30
N ALA A 59 -1.71 -12.97 -0.27
CA ALA A 59 -3.16 -12.79 -0.21
C ALA A 59 -3.54 -11.30 -0.22
N LEU A 60 -2.90 -10.48 0.62
CA LEU A 60 -3.15 -9.04 0.62
C LEU A 60 -2.75 -8.38 -0.71
N GLN A 61 -1.60 -8.75 -1.28
CA GLN A 61 -1.19 -8.24 -2.59
C GLN A 61 -2.21 -8.58 -3.68
N THR A 62 -2.73 -9.81 -3.68
CA THR A 62 -3.73 -10.26 -4.65
C THR A 62 -5.05 -9.50 -4.46
N LEU A 63 -5.48 -9.29 -3.23
CA LEU A 63 -6.70 -8.53 -2.95
C LEU A 63 -6.58 -7.09 -3.43
N PHE A 64 -5.52 -6.37 -3.08
CA PHE A 64 -5.38 -4.96 -3.48
C PHE A 64 -5.11 -4.78 -4.98
N ARG A 65 -4.39 -5.70 -5.63
CA ARG A 65 -4.08 -5.62 -7.07
C ARG A 65 -5.20 -6.15 -7.95
N SER A 66 -5.74 -7.33 -7.64
CA SER A 66 -6.69 -8.04 -8.51
C SER A 66 -8.13 -7.64 -8.27
N ALA A 67 -8.51 -7.26 -7.04
CA ALA A 67 -9.89 -6.84 -6.76
C ALA A 67 -10.17 -5.40 -7.21
N GLY A 68 -9.18 -4.68 -7.75
CA GLY A 68 -9.38 -3.33 -8.28
C GLY A 68 -9.76 -2.30 -7.21
N VAL A 69 -9.41 -2.56 -5.94
CA VAL A 69 -9.72 -1.69 -4.80
C VAL A 69 -9.23 -0.26 -5.01
N ILE A 70 -8.13 -0.10 -5.74
CA ILE A 70 -7.56 1.20 -6.11
C ILE A 70 -7.55 1.33 -7.62
N ASP A 71 -8.10 2.43 -8.14
CA ASP A 71 -7.96 2.75 -9.55
C ASP A 71 -6.54 3.25 -9.85
N THR A 72 -5.69 2.34 -10.31
CA THR A 72 -4.28 2.60 -10.61
C THR A 72 -4.08 3.58 -11.78
N ARG A 73 -5.11 3.91 -12.56
CA ARG A 73 -5.02 4.96 -13.59
C ARG A 73 -4.87 6.35 -12.98
N PHE A 74 -5.40 6.58 -11.77
CA PHE A 74 -5.25 7.86 -11.05
C PHE A 74 -3.82 8.12 -10.59
N LEU A 75 -3.00 7.08 -10.54
CA LEU A 75 -1.60 7.16 -10.13
C LEU A 75 -0.67 7.49 -11.31
N LEU A 76 -1.18 7.60 -12.53
CA LEU A 76 -0.41 8.02 -13.69
C LEU A 76 -0.21 9.55 -13.64
N ILE A 77 1.04 10.00 -13.73
CA ILE A 77 1.38 11.42 -13.85
C ILE A 77 1.57 11.76 -15.33
N GLU A 78 2.45 11.04 -16.01
CA GLU A 78 2.71 11.14 -17.43
C GLU A 78 2.86 9.76 -18.04
N GLN A 79 2.19 9.55 -19.16
CA GLN A 79 2.20 8.27 -19.85
C GLN A 79 3.64 7.90 -20.23
N TYR A 80 4.02 6.63 -20.02
CA TYR A 80 5.35 6.10 -20.33
C TYR A 80 6.53 6.61 -19.48
N GLU A 81 6.41 7.76 -18.82
CA GLU A 81 7.54 8.42 -18.16
C GLU A 81 7.42 8.43 -16.64
N ALA A 82 6.24 8.71 -16.10
CA ALA A 82 6.07 9.00 -14.68
C ALA A 82 4.75 8.46 -14.13
N ALA A 83 4.85 7.60 -13.12
CA ALA A 83 3.70 7.17 -12.34
C ALA A 83 4.04 7.10 -10.85
N LEU A 84 3.01 6.91 -10.03
CA LEU A 84 3.12 6.67 -8.61
C LEU A 84 2.99 5.18 -8.31
N GLN A 85 3.88 4.69 -7.45
CA GLN A 85 3.73 3.42 -6.78
C GLN A 85 3.22 3.68 -5.36
N LEU A 86 2.07 3.11 -5.02
CA LEU A 86 1.56 3.10 -3.66
C LEU A 86 2.10 1.87 -2.93
N ILE A 87 2.72 2.10 -1.78
CA ILE A 87 3.21 1.06 -0.88
C ILE A 87 2.31 1.05 0.36
N ILE A 88 1.57 -0.04 0.52
CA ILE A 88 0.73 -0.32 1.68
C ILE A 88 1.56 -1.19 2.63
N ARG A 89 2.12 -0.58 3.67
CA ARG A 89 2.88 -1.29 4.69
C ARG A 89 1.99 -1.70 5.85
N VAL A 90 1.83 -3.00 6.04
CA VAL A 90 1.14 -3.60 7.18
C VAL A 90 2.19 -4.09 8.17
N GLN A 91 2.15 -3.58 9.39
CA GLN A 91 3.03 -3.96 10.49
C GLN A 91 2.21 -4.68 11.54
N VAL A 92 2.48 -5.97 11.75
CA VAL A 92 1.85 -6.75 12.82
C VAL A 92 2.58 -6.43 14.12
N ILE A 93 1.85 -5.90 15.10
CA ILE A 93 2.36 -5.48 16.42
C ILE A 93 2.06 -6.54 17.48
N ASN A 94 0.94 -7.24 17.36
CA ASN A 94 0.60 -8.41 18.18
C ASN A 94 -0.14 -9.42 17.31
N ASP A 95 0.30 -10.67 17.29
CA ASP A 95 -0.35 -11.76 16.56
C ASP A 95 -1.00 -12.75 17.53
N ALA A 96 -2.32 -12.63 17.66
CA ALA A 96 -3.17 -13.59 18.37
C ALA A 96 -4.07 -14.38 17.39
N GLY A 97 -3.73 -14.40 16.10
CA GLY A 97 -4.54 -14.98 15.02
C GLY A 97 -5.36 -13.93 14.24
N GLY A 98 -5.89 -14.31 13.07
CA GLY A 98 -6.76 -13.41 12.28
C GLY A 98 -6.06 -12.18 11.69
N VAL A 99 -4.75 -12.26 11.39
CA VAL A 99 -3.97 -11.11 10.88
C VAL A 99 -4.57 -10.52 9.60
N LEU A 100 -5.07 -11.34 8.68
CA LEU A 100 -5.69 -10.87 7.44
C LEU A 100 -6.96 -10.06 7.72
N ASP A 101 -7.80 -10.55 8.62
CA ASP A 101 -9.06 -9.91 9.00
C ASP A 101 -8.80 -8.57 9.68
N ALA A 102 -7.70 -8.45 10.44
CA ALA A 102 -7.30 -7.17 11.03
C ALA A 102 -6.67 -6.24 9.99
N SER A 103 -5.88 -6.77 9.06
CA SER A 103 -5.07 -6.00 8.10
C SER A 103 -5.92 -5.36 7.00
N LEU A 104 -6.84 -6.12 6.41
CA LEU A 104 -7.64 -5.67 5.27
C LEU A 104 -8.49 -4.43 5.56
N PRO A 105 -9.41 -4.42 6.55
CA PRO A 105 -10.22 -3.24 6.86
C PRO A 105 -9.35 -2.05 7.32
N THR A 106 -8.27 -2.32 8.05
CA THR A 106 -7.34 -1.27 8.50
C THR A 106 -6.63 -0.61 7.32
N ALA A 107 -6.22 -1.40 6.33
CA ALA A 107 -5.60 -0.88 5.12
C ALA A 107 -6.59 -0.10 4.26
N VAL A 108 -7.85 -0.55 4.14
CA VAL A 108 -8.91 0.22 3.46
C VAL A 108 -9.16 1.56 4.16
N VAL A 109 -9.26 1.57 5.48
CA VAL A 109 -9.42 2.82 6.26
C VAL A 109 -8.20 3.72 6.11
N ALA A 110 -6.98 3.16 6.11
CA ALA A 110 -5.76 3.94 5.91
C ALA A 110 -5.72 4.56 4.51
N LEU A 111 -6.07 3.81 3.47
CA LEU A 111 -6.19 4.31 2.09
C LEU A 111 -7.26 5.41 1.99
N ALA A 112 -8.41 5.24 2.64
CA ALA A 112 -9.50 6.21 2.59
C ALA A 112 -9.12 7.56 3.23
N ASN A 113 -8.21 7.54 4.19
CA ASN A 113 -7.67 8.73 4.85
C ASN A 113 -6.38 9.25 4.20
N TYR A 114 -5.77 8.49 3.29
CA TYR A 114 -4.53 8.87 2.65
C TYR A 114 -4.74 9.97 1.61
N LYS A 115 -3.94 11.03 1.72
CA LYS A 115 -3.87 12.10 0.73
C LYS A 115 -2.64 11.90 -0.14
N VAL A 116 -2.86 11.69 -1.43
CA VAL A 116 -1.78 11.50 -2.39
C VAL A 116 -1.06 12.84 -2.58
N PRO A 117 0.26 12.91 -2.39
CA PRO A 117 1.00 14.13 -2.63
C PRO A 117 0.97 14.49 -4.12
N LYS A 118 0.63 15.74 -4.44
CA LYS A 118 0.57 16.22 -5.83
C LYS A 118 1.97 16.25 -6.44
N HIS A 119 2.14 15.58 -7.56
CA HIS A 119 3.41 15.53 -8.29
C HIS A 119 3.19 16.06 -9.71
N LYS A 120 4.09 16.92 -10.15
CA LYS A 120 4.22 17.33 -11.54
C LYS A 120 5.51 16.74 -12.08
N TYR A 121 5.45 16.27 -13.31
CA TYR A 121 6.63 15.94 -14.07
C TYR A 121 6.90 17.12 -15.01
N GLU A 122 8.01 17.82 -14.78
CA GLU A 122 8.47 18.93 -15.62
C GLU A 122 9.97 18.71 -15.86
N ASP A 123 10.40 18.78 -17.12
CA ASP A 123 11.81 18.71 -17.54
C ASP A 123 12.56 17.46 -17.05
N GLY A 124 11.89 16.30 -16.98
CA GLY A 124 12.52 15.04 -16.55
C GLY A 124 12.73 14.91 -15.04
N VAL A 125 12.20 15.84 -14.23
CA VAL A 125 12.33 15.84 -12.77
C VAL A 125 10.96 15.82 -12.09
N PHE A 126 10.81 14.94 -11.10
CA PHE A 126 9.63 14.92 -10.23
C PHE A 126 9.65 16.12 -9.28
N LYS A 127 8.76 17.08 -9.51
CA LYS A 127 8.56 18.21 -8.59
C LYS A 127 7.31 17.97 -7.75
N LYS A 128 7.46 18.01 -6.43
CA LYS A 128 6.33 18.01 -5.49
C LYS A 128 5.67 19.39 -5.53
N ILE A 129 4.38 19.44 -5.87
CA ILE A 129 3.63 20.69 -5.93
C ILE A 129 3.04 20.94 -4.54
N SER A 130 3.32 22.10 -3.95
CA SER A 130 2.54 22.60 -2.82
C SER A 130 1.25 23.28 -3.32
N THR A 131 0.13 22.61 -3.05
CA THR A 131 -1.10 23.26 -2.59
C THR A 131 -2.07 23.90 -3.60
N ASN A 132 -1.95 23.84 -4.94
CA ASN A 132 -3.01 24.42 -5.80
C ASN A 132 -3.25 23.83 -7.21
N ALA A 133 -2.96 22.55 -7.43
CA ALA A 133 -3.36 21.88 -8.68
C ALA A 133 -4.66 21.07 -8.49
N GLU A 134 -5.55 21.08 -9.48
CA GLU A 134 -6.81 20.32 -9.59
C GLU A 134 -6.58 18.80 -9.65
N TRP A 135 -5.88 18.26 -8.67
CA TRP A 135 -5.72 16.83 -8.49
C TRP A 135 -6.62 16.37 -7.35
N PRO A 136 -7.33 15.24 -7.51
CA PRO A 136 -8.23 14.74 -6.48
C PRO A 136 -7.45 14.50 -5.19
N ASP A 137 -7.85 15.18 -4.11
CA ASP A 137 -7.15 15.14 -2.82
C ASP A 137 -7.25 13.77 -2.12
N LYS A 138 -8.10 12.86 -2.63
CA LYS A 138 -8.34 11.52 -2.09
C LYS A 138 -8.23 10.47 -3.18
N LEU A 139 -7.71 9.30 -2.82
CA LEU A 139 -7.75 8.11 -3.65
C LEU A 139 -9.21 7.73 -3.94
N ARG A 140 -9.50 7.33 -5.19
CA ARG A 140 -10.75 6.67 -5.50
C ARG A 140 -10.62 5.20 -5.12
N ILE A 141 -11.32 4.84 -4.05
CA ILE A 141 -11.47 3.47 -3.57
C ILE A 141 -12.84 3.00 -4.02
N PHE A 142 -12.91 1.83 -4.65
CA PHE A 142 -14.17 1.19 -5.04
C PHE A 142 -14.74 0.32 -3.93
#